data_AF-A0A960F7F8-F1
#
_entry.id   AF-A0A960F7F8-F1
#
_cell.length_a   1.000
_cell.length_b   1.000
_cell.length_c   1.000
_cell.angle_alpha   90.00
_cell.angle_beta   90.00
_cell.angle_gamma   90.00
#
_symmetry.space_group_name_H-M   'P 1'
#
loop_
_entity.id
_entity.type
_entity.pdbx_description
1 polymer ?
#
loop_
_entity_poly.entity_id
_entity_poly.type
_entity_poly.pdbx_seq_one_letter_code
_entity_poly.pdbx_strand_id
1 'polypeptide(L)'
;RRVDSVGVGDLGRGPGSGDVGGGGDGRLDMDGGELSARLDAAERADRAGRLGEAIEEFGEARRLWSGGPASALAAFAPFAERFHPVQDRMAGALGRASELFLSQQRPRDAMVYADACLEIDPCDERGYRVLASACVERGAFDEARGVLTRARGRLLEAGLTPSPELEVLEAIVVARRSP
;
A
#
# COMPACT_ATOMS: atom_id res chain seq x y z
N ARG A 1 41.34 -28.66 -29.46
CA ARG A 1 41.10 -29.93 -28.72
C ARG A 1 40.36 -29.53 -27.45
N ARG A 2 39.15 -29.96 -27.10
CA ARG A 2 38.23 -31.00 -27.58
C ARG A 2 36.89 -30.38 -27.97
N VAL A 3 36.19 -31.10 -28.84
CA VAL A 3 34.82 -30.88 -29.31
C VAL A 3 34.05 -32.07 -28.75
N ASP A 4 33.04 -31.83 -27.93
CA ASP A 4 32.11 -32.84 -27.41
C ASP A 4 30.72 -32.15 -27.40
N SER A 5 29.95 -32.30 -28.47
CA SER A 5 29.03 -33.40 -28.81
C SER A 5 27.58 -33.01 -28.46
N VAL A 6 26.86 -32.67 -29.54
CA VAL A 6 25.48 -32.21 -29.57
C VAL A 6 24.56 -33.42 -29.44
N GLY A 7 23.80 -33.50 -28.35
CA GLY A 7 22.70 -34.46 -28.20
C GLY A 7 21.40 -33.86 -28.71
N VAL A 8 21.00 -34.22 -29.93
CA VAL A 8 19.68 -33.91 -30.49
C VAL A 8 18.72 -35.01 -30.03
N GLY A 9 17.95 -34.73 -28.98
CA GLY A 9 16.92 -35.61 -28.45
C GLY A 9 15.52 -35.20 -28.92
N ASP A 10 15.02 -35.97 -29.88
CA ASP A 10 13.64 -36.45 -30.04
C ASP A 10 12.46 -35.47 -29.76
N LEU A 11 11.85 -34.99 -30.86
CA LEU A 11 10.59 -34.25 -30.87
C LEU A 11 9.40 -35.21 -31.03
N GLY A 12 9.01 -35.87 -29.94
CA GLY A 12 7.77 -36.63 -29.85
C GLY A 12 6.53 -35.72 -29.91
N ARG A 13 6.00 -35.48 -31.10
CA ARG A 13 4.65 -34.89 -31.33
C ARG A 13 3.58 -35.95 -31.03
N GLY A 14 2.99 -35.89 -29.84
CA GLY A 14 1.72 -36.55 -29.55
C GLY A 14 0.53 -35.65 -29.92
N PRO A 15 -0.53 -36.16 -30.58
CA PRO A 15 -1.78 -35.45 -30.76
C PRO A 15 -2.59 -35.50 -29.45
N GLY A 16 -2.24 -34.60 -28.52
CA GLY A 16 -3.01 -34.37 -27.30
C GLY A 16 -4.30 -33.65 -27.64
N SER A 17 -5.40 -34.39 -27.56
CA SER A 17 -6.78 -33.93 -27.67
C SER A 17 -7.00 -32.62 -26.91
N GLY A 18 -7.35 -31.57 -27.65
CA GLY A 18 -7.66 -30.25 -27.10
C GLY A 18 -8.95 -30.29 -26.32
N ASP A 19 -8.85 -30.54 -25.02
CA ASP A 19 -9.89 -30.17 -24.08
C ASP A 19 -9.61 -28.74 -23.62
N VAL A 20 -10.01 -27.79 -24.47
CA VAL A 20 -10.07 -26.36 -24.10
C VAL A 20 -11.40 -26.17 -23.37
N GLY A 21 -11.52 -26.82 -22.21
CA GLY A 21 -12.53 -26.55 -21.19
C GLY A 21 -12.23 -25.23 -20.47
N GLY A 22 -11.87 -24.18 -21.22
CA GLY A 22 -11.65 -22.82 -20.74
C GLY A 22 -12.96 -22.04 -20.70
N GLY A 23 -14.02 -22.67 -20.18
CA GLY A 23 -15.27 -22.01 -19.81
C GLY A 23 -15.20 -21.51 -18.37
N GLY A 24 -14.05 -20.98 -17.96
CA GLY A 24 -14.01 -20.14 -16.77
C GLY A 24 -14.85 -18.93 -17.09
N ASP A 25 -16.05 -18.88 -16.53
CA ASP A 25 -16.76 -17.63 -16.23
C ASP A 25 -15.68 -16.65 -15.75
N GLY A 26 -15.20 -15.80 -16.67
CA GLY A 26 -14.19 -14.78 -16.42
C GLY A 26 -14.74 -13.66 -15.58
N ARG A 27 -15.68 -13.96 -14.66
CA ARG A 27 -15.85 -13.21 -13.44
C ARG A 27 -14.47 -13.03 -12.85
N LEU A 28 -14.03 -11.79 -12.95
CA LEU A 28 -13.05 -11.16 -12.10
C LEU A 28 -13.59 -11.23 -10.66
N ASP A 29 -13.77 -12.44 -10.12
CA ASP A 29 -13.96 -12.72 -8.71
C ASP A 29 -12.60 -12.44 -8.08
N MET A 30 -12.26 -11.16 -8.04
CA MET A 30 -11.59 -10.63 -6.87
C MET A 30 -12.32 -11.23 -5.68
N ASP A 31 -11.63 -12.03 -4.90
CA ASP A 31 -12.16 -12.48 -3.63
C ASP A 31 -12.12 -11.27 -2.69
N GLY A 32 -13.07 -10.34 -2.89
CA GLY A 32 -13.31 -9.24 -1.96
C GLY A 32 -13.60 -9.77 -0.56
N GLY A 33 -14.05 -11.02 -0.45
CA GLY A 33 -14.09 -11.79 0.78
C GLY A 33 -12.70 -12.00 1.37
N GLU A 34 -11.74 -12.52 0.60
CA GLU A 34 -10.34 -12.70 1.05
C GLU A 34 -9.70 -11.37 1.44
N LEU A 35 -9.81 -10.31 0.62
CA LEU A 35 -9.28 -8.99 1.01
C LEU A 35 -9.89 -8.51 2.33
N SER A 36 -11.21 -8.63 2.48
CA SER A 36 -11.90 -8.24 3.72
C SER A 36 -11.45 -9.09 4.91
N ALA A 37 -11.26 -10.40 4.70
CA ALA A 37 -10.80 -11.32 5.73
C ALA A 37 -9.37 -11.00 6.19
N ARG A 38 -8.48 -10.59 5.26
CA ARG A 38 -7.13 -10.11 5.60
C ARG A 38 -7.15 -8.82 6.40
N LEU A 39 -8.00 -7.86 6.02
CA LEU A 39 -8.17 -6.62 6.79
C LEU A 39 -8.74 -6.91 8.19
N ASP A 40 -9.74 -7.79 8.31
CA ASP A 40 -10.29 -8.23 9.60
C ASP A 40 -9.25 -8.95 10.47
N ALA A 41 -8.38 -9.76 9.87
CA ALA A 41 -7.28 -10.44 10.57
C ALA A 41 -6.25 -9.44 11.08
N ALA A 42 -5.81 -8.51 10.22
CA ALA A 42 -4.85 -7.46 10.57
C ALA A 42 -5.34 -6.58 11.73
N GLU A 43 -6.58 -6.08 11.65
CA GLU A 43 -7.18 -5.25 12.69
C GLU A 43 -7.37 -5.99 14.02
N ARG A 44 -7.67 -7.30 13.98
CA ARG A 44 -7.74 -8.14 15.19
C ARG A 44 -6.37 -8.34 15.81
N ALA A 45 -5.34 -8.60 15.00
CA ALA A 45 -3.97 -8.77 15.48
C ALA A 45 -3.43 -7.47 16.08
N ASP A 46 -3.68 -6.31 15.44
CA ASP A 46 -3.27 -4.98 15.93
C ASP A 46 -3.92 -4.68 17.29
N ARG A 47 -5.24 -4.84 17.41
CA ARG A 47 -5.95 -4.64 18.69
C ARG A 47 -5.47 -5.58 19.80
N ALA A 48 -4.97 -6.76 19.45
CA ALA A 48 -4.41 -7.71 20.40
C ALA A 48 -2.91 -7.48 20.69
N GLY A 49 -2.30 -6.43 20.14
CA GLY A 49 -0.87 -6.11 20.31
C GLY A 49 0.07 -7.08 19.59
N ARG A 50 -0.43 -7.94 18.70
CA ARG A 50 0.37 -8.89 17.92
C ARG A 50 0.89 -8.21 16.65
N LEU A 51 1.82 -7.27 16.84
CA LEU A 51 2.26 -6.35 15.78
C LEU A 51 2.86 -7.05 14.55
N GLY A 52 3.57 -8.17 14.75
CA GLY A 52 4.15 -8.94 13.63
C GLY A 52 3.07 -9.55 12.73
N GLU A 53 2.07 -10.19 13.34
CA GLU A 53 0.92 -10.79 12.64
C GLU A 53 0.08 -9.70 11.95
N ALA A 54 -0.14 -8.56 12.62
CA ALA A 54 -0.85 -7.43 12.02
C ALA A 54 -0.16 -6.93 10.74
N ILE A 55 1.17 -6.78 10.79
CA ILE A 55 1.97 -6.36 9.63
C ILE A 55 1.91 -7.38 8.50
N GLU A 56 1.98 -8.68 8.83
CA GLU A 56 1.87 -9.74 7.83
C GLU A 56 0.53 -9.67 7.10
N GLU A 57 -0.58 -9.60 7.84
CA GLU A 57 -1.93 -9.54 7.26
C GLU A 57 -2.17 -8.22 6.48
N PHE A 58 -1.64 -7.08 6.94
CA PHE A 58 -1.66 -5.85 6.13
C PHE A 58 -0.85 -5.99 4.83
N GLY A 59 0.25 -6.74 4.87
CA GLY A 59 1.06 -7.06 3.69
C GLY A 59 0.29 -7.91 2.68
N GLU A 60 -0.40 -8.94 3.14
CA GLU A 60 -1.28 -9.77 2.31
C GLU A 60 -2.41 -8.96 1.68
N ALA A 61 -3.12 -8.16 2.48
CA ALA A 61 -4.18 -7.27 2.00
C ALA A 61 -3.66 -6.32 0.91
N ARG A 62 -2.47 -5.74 1.09
CA ARG A 62 -1.84 -4.88 0.09
C ARG A 62 -1.51 -5.61 -1.20
N ARG A 63 -1.00 -6.85 -1.12
CA ARG A 63 -0.72 -7.65 -2.33
C ARG A 63 -1.99 -7.97 -3.11
N LEU A 64 -3.08 -8.30 -2.41
CA LEU A 64 -4.38 -8.51 -3.04
C LEU A 64 -4.91 -7.23 -3.69
N TRP A 65 -4.73 -6.08 -3.05
CA TRP A 65 -5.13 -4.78 -3.60
C TRP A 65 -4.34 -4.39 -4.85
N SER A 66 -3.00 -4.47 -4.81
CA SER A 66 -2.14 -4.01 -5.91
C SER A 66 -2.07 -4.98 -7.10
N GLY A 67 -2.21 -6.29 -6.85
CA GLY A 67 -2.19 -7.32 -7.89
C GLY A 67 -3.56 -7.68 -8.45
N GLY A 68 -4.64 -7.21 -7.85
CA GLY A 68 -6.01 -7.61 -8.20
C GLY A 68 -6.69 -6.72 -9.25
N PRO A 69 -7.75 -7.21 -9.91
CA PRO A 69 -8.64 -6.40 -10.74
C PRO A 69 -9.25 -5.20 -10.00
N ALA A 70 -9.22 -5.21 -8.66
CA ALA A 70 -9.76 -4.18 -7.79
C ALA A 70 -9.20 -2.80 -8.07
N SER A 71 -7.87 -2.70 -8.15
CA SER A 71 -7.20 -1.43 -8.40
C SER A 71 -7.59 -0.87 -9.78
N ALA A 72 -7.66 -1.73 -10.79
CA ALA A 72 -8.07 -1.36 -12.14
C ALA A 72 -9.56 -0.96 -12.23
N LEU A 73 -10.45 -1.72 -11.56
CA LEU A 73 -11.89 -1.47 -11.55
C LEU A 73 -12.27 -0.25 -10.70
N ALA A 74 -11.55 0.01 -9.61
CA ALA A 74 -11.78 1.19 -8.77
C ALA A 74 -11.45 2.50 -9.52
N ALA A 75 -10.55 2.46 -10.50
CA ALA A 75 -10.31 3.58 -11.40
C ALA A 75 -11.42 3.79 -12.46
N PHE A 76 -12.35 2.84 -12.60
CA PHE A 76 -13.45 2.92 -13.55
C PHE A 76 -14.69 3.54 -12.90
N ALA A 77 -15.06 4.75 -13.34
CA ALA A 77 -16.09 5.57 -12.71
C ALA A 77 -17.43 4.85 -12.40
N PRO A 78 -17.99 3.99 -13.27
CA PRO A 78 -19.20 3.22 -12.97
C PRO A 78 -19.12 2.29 -11.76
N PHE A 79 -17.92 1.92 -11.30
CA PHE A 79 -17.74 1.06 -10.13
C PHE A 79 -17.18 1.80 -8.91
N ALA A 80 -16.72 3.04 -9.06
CA ALA A 80 -16.06 3.81 -8.00
C ALA A 80 -16.89 3.83 -6.71
N GLU A 81 -18.18 4.20 -6.79
CA GLU A 81 -19.07 4.27 -5.61
C GLU A 81 -19.19 2.94 -4.85
N ARG A 82 -19.16 1.81 -5.57
CA ARG A 82 -19.23 0.48 -4.94
C ARG A 82 -17.93 0.10 -4.24
N PHE A 83 -16.80 0.62 -4.72
CA PHE A 83 -15.48 0.35 -4.15
C PHE A 83 -15.08 1.34 -3.06
N HIS A 84 -15.73 2.50 -2.94
CA HIS A 84 -15.43 3.50 -1.90
C HIS A 84 -15.29 2.90 -0.48
N PRO A 85 -16.23 2.09 0.04
CA PRO A 85 -16.09 1.54 1.39
C PRO A 85 -14.84 0.66 1.57
N VAL A 86 -14.46 -0.08 0.52
CA VAL A 86 -13.27 -0.94 0.54
C VAL A 86 -12.00 -0.09 0.38
N GLN A 87 -12.04 0.96 -0.45
CA GLN A 87 -10.94 1.92 -0.59
C GLN A 87 -10.66 2.65 0.72
N ASP A 88 -11.69 3.20 1.37
CA ASP A 88 -11.56 3.90 2.65
C ASP A 88 -10.97 2.98 3.72
N ARG A 89 -11.46 1.74 3.77
CA ARG A 89 -10.94 0.72 4.68
C ARG A 89 -9.47 0.38 4.38
N MET A 90 -9.13 0.24 3.10
CA MET A 90 -7.77 -0.06 2.67
C MET A 90 -6.81 1.12 2.96
N ALA A 91 -7.24 2.36 2.72
CA ALA A 91 -6.48 3.56 3.05
C ALA A 91 -6.19 3.62 4.56
N GLY A 92 -7.23 3.41 5.39
CA GLY A 92 -7.08 3.37 6.85
C GLY A 92 -6.14 2.25 7.33
N ALA A 93 -6.23 1.07 6.72
CA ALA A 93 -5.35 -0.07 7.00
C ALA A 93 -3.88 0.20 6.63
N LEU A 94 -3.63 0.77 5.44
CA LEU A 94 -2.28 1.16 5.01
C LEU A 94 -1.70 2.26 5.89
N GLY A 95 -2.52 3.26 6.24
CA GLY A 95 -2.16 4.30 7.20
C GLY A 95 -1.74 3.69 8.54
N ARG A 96 -2.53 2.75 9.09
CA ARG A 96 -2.19 2.07 10.34
C ARG A 96 -0.92 1.22 10.22
N ALA A 97 -0.77 0.45 9.15
CA ALA A 97 0.43 -0.35 8.91
C ALA A 97 1.69 0.54 8.86
N SER A 98 1.61 1.71 8.21
CA SER A 98 2.72 2.65 8.12
C SER A 98 3.18 3.16 9.50
N GLU A 99 2.25 3.45 10.41
CA GLU A 99 2.57 3.80 11.81
C GLU A 99 3.24 2.64 12.55
N LEU A 100 2.75 1.41 12.37
CA LEU A 100 3.33 0.22 12.99
C LEU A 100 4.79 0.01 12.55
N PHE A 101 5.09 0.14 11.26
CA PHE A 101 6.47 0.09 10.77
C PHE A 101 7.33 1.20 11.36
N LEU A 102 6.81 2.43 11.44
CA LEU A 102 7.55 3.55 12.01
C LEU A 102 7.88 3.30 13.49
N SER A 103 6.92 2.81 14.27
CA SER A 103 7.12 2.45 15.69
C SER A 103 8.17 1.35 15.92
N GLN A 104 8.42 0.51 14.92
CA GLN A 104 9.43 -0.55 14.95
C GLN A 104 10.79 -0.07 14.40
N GLN A 105 10.99 1.24 14.25
CA GLN A 105 12.21 1.83 13.67
C GLN A 105 12.50 1.31 12.25
N ARG A 106 11.43 1.06 11.47
CA ARG A 106 11.51 0.65 10.05
C ARG A 106 11.01 1.76 9.13
N PRO A 107 11.68 2.93 9.07
CA PRO A 107 11.18 4.11 8.35
C PRO A 107 11.02 3.88 6.85
N ARG A 108 11.86 3.03 6.23
CA ARG A 108 11.74 2.71 4.80
C ARG A 108 10.44 1.98 4.49
N ASP A 109 10.09 0.98 5.30
CA ASP A 109 8.84 0.23 5.13
C ASP A 109 7.64 1.13 5.44
N ALA A 110 7.72 1.96 6.48
CA ALA A 110 6.69 2.94 6.82
C ALA A 110 6.38 3.86 5.64
N MET A 111 7.40 4.38 4.96
CA MET A 111 7.22 5.24 3.78
C MET A 111 6.47 4.52 2.66
N VAL A 112 6.81 3.26 2.39
CA VAL A 112 6.16 2.48 1.32
C VAL A 112 4.64 2.31 1.58
N TYR A 113 4.23 2.09 2.83
CA TYR A 113 2.81 1.96 3.16
C TYR A 113 2.10 3.31 3.24
N ALA A 114 2.79 4.36 3.69
CA ALA A 114 2.23 5.71 3.70
C ALA A 114 2.02 6.27 2.29
N ASP A 115 2.94 6.04 1.35
CA ASP A 115 2.75 6.40 -0.06
C ASP A 115 1.56 5.64 -0.67
N ALA A 116 1.44 4.34 -0.42
CA ALA A 116 0.29 3.55 -0.89
C ALA A 116 -1.05 4.02 -0.28
N CYS A 117 -1.04 4.50 0.97
CA CYS A 117 -2.21 5.13 1.59
C CYS A 117 -2.61 6.40 0.84
N LEU A 118 -1.64 7.28 0.53
CA LEU A 118 -1.87 8.54 -0.19
C LEU A 118 -2.23 8.37 -1.67
N GLU A 119 -1.90 7.23 -2.28
CA GLU A 119 -2.39 6.85 -3.60
C GLU A 119 -3.91 6.59 -3.60
N ILE A 120 -4.47 6.10 -2.48
CA ILE A 120 -5.89 5.82 -2.32
C ILE A 120 -6.62 7.07 -1.82
N ASP A 121 -6.11 7.70 -0.76
CA ASP A 121 -6.63 8.95 -0.20
C ASP A 121 -5.53 10.02 -0.17
N PRO A 122 -5.46 10.88 -1.20
CA PRO A 122 -4.47 11.97 -1.28
C PRO A 122 -4.57 13.02 -0.17
N CYS A 123 -5.64 13.01 0.62
CA CYS A 123 -5.89 13.92 1.74
C CYS A 123 -5.66 13.27 3.11
N ASP A 124 -5.22 12.00 3.16
CA ASP A 124 -4.98 11.32 4.45
C ASP A 124 -3.79 11.96 5.20
N GLU A 125 -4.10 12.69 6.27
CA GLU A 125 -3.09 13.37 7.09
C GLU A 125 -2.17 12.39 7.82
N ARG A 126 -2.63 11.17 8.13
CA ARG A 126 -1.82 10.16 8.79
C ARG A 126 -0.70 9.68 7.85
N GLY A 127 -0.97 9.45 6.58
CA GLY A 127 0.03 9.13 5.56
C GLY A 127 1.11 10.21 5.46
N TYR A 128 0.72 11.48 5.37
CA TYR A 128 1.68 12.59 5.34
C TYR A 128 2.51 12.70 6.63
N ARG A 129 1.90 12.54 7.80
CA ARG A 129 2.63 12.55 9.08
C ARG A 129 3.67 11.44 9.13
N VAL A 130 3.31 10.20 8.76
CA VAL A 130 4.25 9.08 8.75
C VAL A 130 5.41 9.30 7.77
N LEU A 131 5.14 9.80 6.56
CA LEU A 131 6.20 10.16 5.60
C LEU A 131 7.15 11.21 6.17
N ALA A 132 6.62 12.30 6.72
CA ALA A 132 7.44 13.37 7.28
C ALA A 132 8.25 12.88 8.50
N SER A 133 7.64 12.12 9.40
CA SER A 133 8.35 11.52 10.54
C SER A 133 9.42 10.53 10.11
N ALA A 134 9.17 9.68 9.10
CA ALA A 134 10.16 8.77 8.56
C ALA A 134 11.36 9.50 7.92
N CYS A 135 11.12 10.64 7.26
CA CYS A 135 12.19 11.53 6.77
C CYS A 135 13.00 12.12 7.95
N VAL A 136 12.34 12.54 9.04
CA VAL A 136 13.02 13.06 10.25
C VAL A 136 13.89 11.99 10.91
N GLU A 137 13.39 10.77 11.09
CA GLU A 137 14.16 9.64 11.64
C GLU A 137 15.41 9.32 10.81
N ARG A 138 15.37 9.60 9.51
CA ARG A 138 16.51 9.45 8.58
C ARG A 138 17.42 10.68 8.50
N GLY A 139 17.12 11.75 9.24
CA GLY A 139 17.85 13.03 9.18
C GLY A 139 17.58 13.86 7.92
N ALA A 140 16.58 13.50 7.12
CA ALA A 140 16.24 14.15 5.85
C ALA A 140 15.22 15.29 6.06
N PHE A 141 15.60 16.33 6.81
CA PHE A 141 14.69 17.43 7.19
C PHE A 141 14.14 18.24 6.00
N ASP A 142 14.92 18.40 4.92
CA ASP A 142 14.46 19.08 3.71
C ASP A 142 13.35 18.29 2.99
N GLU A 143 13.48 16.95 2.93
CA GLU A 143 12.44 16.06 2.40
C GLU A 143 11.19 16.12 3.28
N ALA A 144 11.34 16.06 4.61
CA ALA A 144 10.23 16.15 5.54
C ALA A 144 9.41 17.45 5.35
N ARG A 145 10.09 18.59 5.16
CA ARG A 145 9.42 19.86 4.87
C ARG A 145 8.68 19.84 3.53
N GLY A 146 9.27 19.21 2.51
CA GLY A 146 8.62 19.02 1.21
C GLY A 146 7.32 18.22 1.34
N VAL A 147 7.34 17.13 2.11
CA VAL A 147 6.15 16.32 2.42
C VAL A 147 5.08 17.15 3.11
N LEU A 148 5.42 17.92 4.14
CA LEU A 148 4.47 18.74 4.91
C LEU A 148 3.89 19.88 4.08
N THR A 149 4.70 20.52 3.23
CA THR A 149 4.23 21.55 2.29
C THR A 149 3.22 20.96 1.30
N ARG A 150 3.51 19.76 0.77
CA ARG A 150 2.59 19.02 -0.11
C ARG A 150 1.28 18.67 0.62
N ALA A 151 1.38 18.17 1.85
CA ALA A 151 0.22 17.84 2.69
C ALA A 151 -0.71 19.04 2.86
N ARG A 152 -0.15 20.19 3.31
CA ARG A 152 -0.89 21.43 3.51
C ARG A 152 -1.56 21.90 2.20
N GLY A 153 -0.83 21.86 1.08
CA GLY A 153 -1.39 22.21 -0.23
C GLY A 153 -2.60 21.36 -0.60
N ARG A 154 -2.49 20.02 -0.47
CA ARG A 154 -3.58 19.09 -0.78
C ARG A 154 -4.80 19.26 0.11
N LEU A 155 -4.60 19.43 1.41
CA LEU A 155 -5.70 19.64 2.36
C LEU A 155 -6.45 20.93 2.04
N LEU A 156 -5.73 22.03 1.81
CA LEU A 156 -6.35 23.32 1.47
C LEU A 156 -7.07 23.28 0.11
N GLU A 157 -6.51 22.59 -0.89
CA GLU A 157 -7.18 22.35 -2.18
C GLU A 157 -8.52 21.61 -2.00
N ALA A 158 -8.59 20.68 -1.05
CA ALA A 158 -9.81 19.94 -0.69
C ALA A 158 -10.74 20.72 0.26
N GLY A 159 -10.38 21.94 0.68
CA GLY A 159 -11.16 22.72 1.65
C GLY A 159 -11.04 22.20 3.10
N LEU A 160 -10.01 21.41 3.39
CA LEU A 160 -9.71 20.86 4.70
C LEU A 160 -8.68 21.74 5.45
N THR A 161 -8.83 21.81 6.77
CA THR A 161 -7.85 22.49 7.63
C THR A 161 -6.88 21.45 8.21
N PRO A 162 -5.56 21.67 8.12
CA PRO A 162 -4.56 20.79 8.76
C PRO A 162 -4.85 20.51 10.23
N SER A 163 -4.65 19.26 10.65
CA SER A 163 -4.74 18.87 12.06
C SER A 163 -3.64 19.52 12.91
N PRO A 164 -3.89 19.77 14.22
CA PRO A 164 -2.87 20.26 15.14
C PRO A 164 -1.61 19.40 15.18
N GLU A 165 -1.75 18.07 15.02
CA GLU A 165 -0.62 17.15 15.01
C GLU A 165 0.29 17.37 13.80
N LEU A 166 -0.27 17.68 12.63
CA LEU A 166 0.51 18.02 11.44
C LEU A 166 1.25 19.36 11.63
N GLU A 167 0.60 20.34 12.23
CA GLU A 167 1.20 21.65 12.54
C GLU A 167 2.35 21.54 13.55
N VAL A 168 2.20 20.72 14.60
CA VAL A 168 3.26 20.45 15.57
C VAL A 168 4.46 19.79 14.90
N LEU A 169 4.23 18.81 14.01
CA LEU A 169 5.31 18.17 13.27
C LEU A 169 6.05 19.16 12.36
N GLU A 170 5.33 20.07 11.71
CA GLU A 170 5.92 21.15 10.91
C GLU A 170 6.80 22.08 11.74
N ALA A 171 6.33 22.50 12.92
CA ALA A 171 7.13 23.31 13.83
C ALA A 171 8.43 22.60 14.26
N ILE A 172 8.37 21.30 14.55
CA ILE A 172 9.55 20.48 14.91
C ILE A 172 10.55 20.44 13.75
N VAL A 173 10.09 20.18 12.52
CA VAL A 173 10.95 20.11 11.32
C VAL A 173 11.62 21.45 11.05
N VAL A 174 10.90 22.57 11.21
CA VAL A 174 11.45 23.92 11.03
C VAL A 174 12.50 24.24 12.09
N ALA A 175 12.24 23.94 13.36
CA ALA A 175 13.14 24.25 14.47
C ALA A 175 14.49 23.51 14.37
N ARG A 176 14.51 22.28 13.86
CA ARG A 176 15.71 21.44 13.73
C ARG A 176 16.70 21.90 12.66
N ARG A 177 16.32 22.85 11.79
CA ARG A 177 17.18 23.40 10.73
C ARG A 177 17.97 24.64 11.17
N SER A 178 17.68 25.21 12.33
CA SER A 178 18.43 26.35 12.83
C SER A 178 19.85 25.90 13.21
N PRO A 179 20.89 26.36 12.51
CA PRO A 179 22.28 25.98 12.76
C PRO A 179 22.81 26.49 14.10
#